data_AF-A0AAE9A7G1-F1
#
_entry.id   AF-A0AAE9A7G1-F1
#
_cell.length_a   1.000
_cell.length_b   1.000
_cell.length_c   1.000
_cell.angle_alpha   90.00
_cell.angle_beta   90.00
_cell.angle_gamma   90.00
#
_symmetry.space_group_name_H-M   'P 1'
#
loop_
_entity.id
_entity.type
_entity.pdbx_description
1 polymer ?
#
loop_
_entity_poly.entity_id
_entity_poly.type
_entity_poly.pdbx_seq_one_letter_code
_entity_poly.pdbx_strand_id
1 'polypeptide(L)'
;MKLYLVFLAIPFFTVSNASDIPDLFNILITQGSKECLAEAQDLVKKLKETKNQHDAEFGNIDILYNRKLMISLIDNFKSISSFIKSSNCSTSIFIKYFLDGAVFIGDQIYGEAFICLSEEDLEPKFTECANSMVPKDSEVLDYLKPVSFCVASKIQCSKEDQKALIVAVHAGVDLFEMFSNGKEILEKIEKNQMKLEFQPEKYAHLLS
;
A
#
# COMPACT_ATOMS: atom_id res chain seq x y z
N MET A 1 19.21 -6.02 8.98
CA MET A 1 18.55 -5.91 7.66
C MET A 1 17.14 -6.51 7.69
N LYS A 2 16.18 -5.93 8.46
CA LYS A 2 14.75 -6.37 8.45
C LYS A 2 13.73 -5.31 8.93
N LEU A 3 14.14 -4.24 9.63
CA LEU A 3 13.20 -3.25 10.19
C LEU A 3 12.84 -2.13 9.19
N TYR A 4 13.81 -1.59 8.45
CA TYR A 4 13.58 -0.59 7.39
C TYR A 4 12.71 -1.11 6.25
N LEU A 5 12.83 -2.40 5.95
CA LEU A 5 11.93 -3.10 5.05
C LEU A 5 10.49 -3.08 5.58
N VAL A 6 10.16 -2.82 6.84
CA VAL A 6 8.75 -2.71 7.26
C VAL A 6 8.23 -1.27 7.06
N PHE A 7 9.07 -0.26 7.31
CA PHE A 7 8.72 1.16 7.11
C PHE A 7 8.47 1.50 5.65
N LEU A 8 9.31 0.97 4.76
CA LEU A 8 9.08 1.04 3.33
C LEU A 8 8.24 -0.14 2.86
N ALA A 9 8.43 -1.41 3.23
CA ALA A 9 7.56 -2.46 2.67
C ALA A 9 6.10 -2.39 3.07
N ILE A 10 5.58 -1.49 3.92
CA ILE A 10 4.13 -1.32 3.97
C ILE A 10 3.61 -0.48 2.79
N PRO A 11 4.09 0.77 2.57
CA PRO A 11 3.85 1.49 1.31
C PRO A 11 4.34 0.72 0.07
N PHE A 12 5.38 -0.10 0.18
CA PHE A 12 5.99 -0.84 -0.92
C PHE A 12 5.44 -2.29 -1.06
N PHE A 13 4.77 -2.88 -0.05
CA PHE A 13 3.92 -4.08 -0.25
C PHE A 13 2.71 -3.69 -1.09
N THR A 14 2.16 -2.48 -0.84
CA THR A 14 1.01 -1.98 -1.58
C THR A 14 1.37 -1.60 -3.01
N VAL A 15 2.59 -1.13 -3.28
CA VAL A 15 2.95 -0.58 -4.60
C VAL A 15 4.06 -1.36 -5.34
N SER A 16 4.98 -2.08 -4.70
CA SER A 16 6.24 -2.52 -5.33
C SER A 16 6.43 -4.03 -5.46
N ASN A 17 5.96 -4.83 -4.50
CA ASN A 17 5.93 -6.29 -4.63
C ASN A 17 4.61 -6.75 -5.26
N ALA A 18 4.33 -6.22 -6.46
CA ALA A 18 3.22 -6.67 -7.31
C ALA A 18 3.31 -8.17 -7.65
N SER A 19 4.44 -8.81 -7.36
CA SER A 19 4.64 -10.25 -7.50
C SER A 19 3.75 -11.08 -6.58
N ASP A 20 3.49 -10.62 -5.36
CA ASP A 20 2.68 -11.39 -4.39
C ASP A 20 1.23 -10.93 -4.35
N ILE A 21 0.89 -9.74 -4.87
CA ILE A 21 -0.49 -9.19 -4.85
C ILE A 21 -1.52 -10.17 -5.46
N PRO A 22 -1.29 -10.78 -6.63
CA PRO A 22 -2.24 -11.76 -7.17
C PRO A 22 -2.36 -13.04 -6.32
N ASP A 23 -1.28 -13.44 -5.64
CA ASP A 23 -1.26 -14.65 -4.80
C ASP A 23 -1.85 -14.39 -3.41
N LEU A 24 -1.69 -13.17 -2.88
CA LEU A 24 -2.33 -12.61 -1.71
C LEU A 24 -3.85 -12.55 -1.90
N PHE A 25 -4.33 -12.10 -3.06
CA PHE A 25 -5.75 -12.11 -3.39
C PHE A 25 -6.28 -13.49 -3.75
N ASN A 26 -5.47 -14.41 -4.27
CA ASN A 26 -5.88 -15.79 -4.56
C ASN A 26 -6.41 -16.50 -3.29
N ILE A 27 -5.81 -16.25 -2.13
CA ILE A 27 -6.30 -16.79 -0.84
C ILE A 27 -7.68 -16.20 -0.51
N LEU A 28 -7.86 -14.90 -0.71
CA LEU A 28 -9.13 -14.21 -0.47
C LEU A 28 -10.21 -14.62 -1.47
N ILE A 29 -9.84 -14.96 -2.71
CA ILE A 29 -10.73 -15.38 -3.79
C ILE A 29 -11.20 -16.81 -3.62
N THR A 30 -10.30 -17.71 -3.20
CA THR A 30 -10.65 -19.10 -2.90
C THR A 30 -11.54 -19.23 -1.66
N GLN A 31 -11.52 -18.22 -0.78
CA GLN A 31 -12.36 -18.16 0.42
C GLN A 31 -13.63 -17.29 0.26
N GLY A 32 -13.73 -16.50 -0.81
CA GLY A 32 -14.89 -15.65 -1.10
C GLY A 32 -16.09 -16.41 -1.66
N SER A 33 -17.22 -15.71 -1.82
CA SER A 33 -18.44 -16.33 -2.36
C SER A 33 -18.24 -16.90 -3.78
N LYS A 34 -18.92 -18.01 -4.09
CA LYS A 34 -18.88 -18.61 -5.45
C LYS A 34 -19.45 -17.67 -6.52
N GLU A 35 -20.34 -16.76 -6.13
CA GLU A 35 -20.95 -15.75 -7.00
C GLU A 35 -19.93 -14.67 -7.42
N CYS A 36 -18.93 -14.42 -6.57
CA CYS A 36 -17.82 -13.50 -6.79
C CYS A 36 -16.68 -14.06 -7.63
N LEU A 37 -16.63 -15.39 -7.84
CA LEU A 37 -15.43 -16.08 -8.31
C LEU A 37 -14.99 -15.63 -9.71
N ALA A 38 -15.93 -15.43 -10.64
CA ALA A 38 -15.62 -15.05 -12.02
C ALA A 38 -15.07 -13.63 -12.12
N GLU A 39 -15.68 -12.67 -11.41
CA GLU A 39 -15.23 -11.28 -11.38
C GLU A 39 -13.84 -11.16 -10.72
N ALA A 40 -13.64 -11.88 -9.62
CA ALA A 40 -12.37 -11.84 -8.90
C ALA A 40 -11.24 -12.56 -9.67
N GLN A 41 -11.56 -13.61 -10.43
CA GLN A 41 -10.60 -14.27 -11.34
C GLN A 41 -10.17 -13.36 -12.49
N ASP A 42 -11.09 -12.56 -13.08
CA ASP A 42 -10.74 -11.58 -14.11
C ASP A 42 -9.79 -10.51 -13.55
N LEU A 43 -10.06 -10.03 -12.33
CA LEU A 43 -9.19 -9.06 -11.65
C LEU A 43 -7.80 -9.62 -11.34
N VAL A 44 -7.72 -10.84 -10.81
CA VAL A 44 -6.42 -11.50 -10.57
C VAL A 44 -5.67 -11.72 -11.87
N LYS A 45 -6.36 -12.06 -12.96
CA LYS A 45 -5.73 -12.21 -14.26
C LYS A 45 -5.08 -10.90 -14.71
N LYS A 46 -5.78 -9.77 -14.59
CA LYS A 46 -5.22 -8.44 -14.91
C LYS A 46 -4.02 -8.09 -14.04
N LEU A 47 -4.10 -8.36 -12.73
CA LEU A 47 -2.98 -8.14 -11.81
C LEU A 47 -1.77 -9.02 -12.17
N LYS A 48 -2.00 -10.28 -12.58
CA LYS A 48 -0.93 -11.18 -13.06
C LYS A 48 -0.32 -10.71 -14.38
N GLU A 49 -1.12 -10.20 -15.30
CA GLU A 49 -0.62 -9.61 -16.55
C GLU A 49 0.27 -8.40 -16.28
N THR A 50 -0.17 -7.49 -15.39
CA THR A 50 0.66 -6.36 -14.93
C THR A 50 1.97 -6.85 -14.29
N LYS A 51 1.90 -7.82 -13.37
CA LYS A 51 3.09 -8.43 -12.75
C LYS A 51 4.06 -8.96 -13.81
N ASN A 52 3.59 -9.82 -14.71
CA ASN A 52 4.44 -10.48 -15.70
C ASN A 52 5.09 -9.47 -16.65
N GLN A 53 4.37 -8.42 -17.03
CA GLN A 53 4.91 -7.34 -17.84
C GLN A 53 6.05 -6.61 -17.10
N HIS A 54 5.84 -6.26 -15.83
CA HIS A 54 6.86 -5.60 -15.01
C HIS A 54 8.08 -6.50 -14.74
N ASP A 55 7.87 -7.79 -14.45
CA ASP A 55 8.95 -8.75 -14.23
C ASP A 55 9.80 -8.93 -15.49
N ALA A 56 9.17 -9.01 -16.67
CA ALA A 56 9.85 -9.16 -17.96
C ALA A 56 10.65 -7.91 -18.35
N GLU A 57 10.11 -6.72 -18.07
CA GLU A 57 10.77 -5.46 -18.42
C GLU A 57 11.86 -5.06 -17.41
N PHE A 58 11.71 -5.42 -16.12
CA PHE A 58 12.48 -4.80 -15.03
C PHE A 58 12.97 -5.73 -13.92
N GLY A 59 12.86 -7.06 -14.04
CA GLY A 59 13.13 -8.03 -12.96
C GLY A 59 14.53 -8.03 -12.30
N ASN A 60 15.47 -7.20 -12.76
CA ASN A 60 16.81 -7.02 -12.16
C ASN A 60 17.07 -5.59 -11.65
N ILE A 61 16.08 -4.70 -11.70
CA ILE A 61 16.20 -3.31 -11.23
C ILE A 61 15.63 -3.23 -9.82
N ASP A 62 16.24 -2.44 -8.95
CA ASP A 62 15.60 -2.04 -7.69
C ASP A 62 14.41 -1.13 -8.03
N ILE A 63 13.24 -1.75 -8.22
CA ILE A 63 11.99 -1.10 -8.68
C ILE A 63 11.62 0.06 -7.74
N LEU A 64 12.00 -0.03 -6.47
CA LEU A 64 11.65 0.91 -5.39
C LEU A 64 12.20 2.32 -5.63
N TYR A 65 13.40 2.42 -6.21
CA TYR A 65 14.08 3.68 -6.49
C TYR A 65 13.93 4.14 -7.94
N ASN A 66 13.18 3.40 -8.75
CA ASN A 66 12.90 3.79 -10.12
C ASN A 66 11.53 4.46 -10.23
N ARG A 67 11.52 5.80 -10.08
CA ARG A 67 10.31 6.62 -10.14
C ARG A 67 9.43 6.34 -11.36
N LYS A 68 10.03 6.19 -12.55
CA LYS A 68 9.27 5.96 -13.79
C LYS A 68 8.53 4.62 -13.76
N LEU A 69 9.15 3.59 -13.19
CA LEU A 69 8.53 2.27 -13.05
C LEU A 69 7.38 2.30 -12.06
N MET A 70 7.60 2.94 -10.92
CA MET A 70 6.60 3.05 -9.88
C MET A 70 5.39 3.86 -10.35
N ILE A 71 5.60 4.96 -11.07
CA ILE A 71 4.51 5.71 -11.72
C ILE A 71 3.73 4.82 -12.71
N SER A 72 4.43 4.07 -13.57
CA SER A 72 3.78 3.14 -14.51
C SER A 72 2.93 2.08 -13.80
N LEU A 73 3.41 1.55 -12.67
CA LEU A 73 2.68 0.59 -11.86
C LEU A 73 1.45 1.20 -11.17
N ILE A 74 1.59 2.43 -10.65
CA ILE A 74 0.48 3.21 -10.08
C ILE A 74 -0.60 3.46 -11.14
N ASP A 75 -0.21 3.84 -12.36
CA ASP A 75 -1.13 4.06 -13.47
C ASP A 75 -1.88 2.76 -13.86
N ASN A 76 -1.18 1.62 -13.85
CA ASN A 76 -1.82 0.32 -14.06
C ASN A 76 -2.84 -0.01 -12.95
N PHE A 77 -2.50 0.21 -11.68
CA PHE A 77 -3.43 0.00 -10.56
C PHE A 77 -4.64 0.92 -10.65
N LYS A 78 -4.43 2.18 -11.01
CA LYS A 78 -5.51 3.14 -11.25
C LYS A 78 -6.44 2.70 -12.37
N SER A 79 -5.87 2.20 -13.48
CA SER A 79 -6.63 1.64 -14.59
C SER A 79 -7.46 0.43 -14.17
N ILE A 80 -6.87 -0.53 -13.44
CA ILE A 80 -7.56 -1.72 -12.92
C ILE A 80 -8.67 -1.31 -11.94
N SER A 81 -8.39 -0.43 -10.99
CA SER A 81 -9.38 0.04 -10.03
C SER A 81 -10.58 0.73 -10.71
N SER A 82 -10.31 1.52 -11.76
CA SER A 82 -11.37 2.19 -12.53
C SER A 82 -12.27 1.21 -13.31
N PHE A 83 -11.76 0.02 -13.62
CA PHE A 83 -12.53 -1.05 -14.26
C PHE A 83 -13.52 -1.73 -13.30
N ILE A 84 -13.22 -1.73 -11.99
CA ILE A 84 -14.12 -2.25 -10.96
C ILE A 84 -15.26 -1.24 -10.75
N LYS A 85 -16.29 -1.35 -11.58
CA LYS A 85 -17.56 -0.60 -11.43
C LYS A 85 -18.33 -1.11 -10.21
N SER A 86 -19.42 -0.42 -9.85
CA SER A 86 -20.35 -0.79 -8.77
C SER A 86 -20.60 -2.31 -8.75
N SER A 87 -19.88 -3.00 -7.88
CA SER A 87 -19.91 -4.45 -7.74
C SER A 87 -20.54 -4.75 -6.39
N ASN A 88 -21.45 -5.73 -6.36
CA ASN A 88 -21.95 -6.27 -5.11
C ASN A 88 -21.01 -7.37 -4.58
N CYS A 89 -19.92 -7.65 -5.30
CA CYS A 89 -18.96 -8.64 -4.89
C CYS A 89 -18.01 -8.08 -3.82
N SER A 90 -18.02 -8.71 -2.64
CA SER A 90 -17.15 -8.39 -1.50
C SER A 90 -15.67 -8.36 -1.88
N THR A 91 -15.22 -9.36 -2.65
CA THR A 91 -13.84 -9.49 -3.09
C THR A 91 -13.44 -8.37 -4.04
N SER A 92 -14.30 -8.00 -4.98
CA SER A 92 -14.04 -6.88 -5.89
C SER A 92 -14.01 -5.54 -5.16
N ILE A 93 -14.94 -5.33 -4.22
CA ILE A 93 -14.94 -4.14 -3.34
C ILE A 93 -13.63 -4.06 -2.56
N PHE A 94 -13.17 -5.18 -2.00
CA PHE A 94 -11.93 -5.25 -1.23
C PHE A 94 -10.68 -5.01 -2.08
N ILE A 95 -10.60 -5.63 -3.26
CA ILE A 95 -9.52 -5.39 -4.23
C ILE A 95 -9.51 -3.93 -4.65
N LYS A 96 -10.68 -3.34 -4.94
CA LYS A 96 -10.80 -1.93 -5.31
C LYS A 96 -10.28 -1.02 -4.19
N TYR A 97 -10.71 -1.25 -2.95
CA TYR A 97 -10.24 -0.51 -1.78
C TYR A 97 -8.71 -0.55 -1.67
N PHE A 98 -8.11 -1.74 -1.85
CA PHE A 98 -6.67 -1.90 -1.77
C PHE A 98 -5.94 -1.19 -2.92
N LEU A 99 -6.43 -1.30 -4.16
CA LEU A 99 -5.85 -0.62 -5.31
C LEU A 99 -5.95 0.91 -5.20
N ASP A 100 -7.10 1.44 -4.77
CA ASP A 100 -7.29 2.88 -4.56
C ASP A 100 -6.33 3.41 -3.49
N GLY A 101 -6.13 2.65 -2.41
CA GLY A 101 -5.16 3.00 -1.39
C GLY A 101 -3.71 2.92 -1.87
N ALA A 102 -3.35 1.89 -2.64
CA ALA A 102 -2.03 1.76 -3.24
C ALA A 102 -1.72 2.92 -4.20
N VAL A 103 -2.69 3.33 -5.03
CA VAL A 103 -2.58 4.50 -5.91
C VAL A 103 -2.34 5.77 -5.08
N PHE A 104 -3.13 5.99 -4.02
CA PHE A 104 -2.98 7.15 -3.16
C PHE A 104 -1.58 7.21 -2.52
N ILE A 105 -1.11 6.10 -1.95
CA ILE A 105 0.24 6.00 -1.37
C ILE A 105 1.30 6.28 -2.43
N GLY A 106 1.15 5.68 -3.61
CA GLY A 106 2.02 5.87 -4.74
C GLY A 106 2.14 7.32 -5.15
N ASP A 107 1.01 8.03 -5.26
CA ASP A 107 0.97 9.46 -5.60
C ASP A 107 1.68 10.33 -4.55
N GLN A 108 1.58 9.97 -3.25
CA GLN A 108 2.29 10.69 -2.18
C GLN A 108 3.81 10.49 -2.25
N ILE A 109 4.29 9.27 -2.49
CA ILE A 109 5.73 8.96 -2.45
C ILE A 109 6.41 9.25 -3.79
N TYR A 110 5.82 8.84 -4.90
CA TYR A 110 6.41 8.88 -6.24
C TYR A 110 6.05 10.14 -7.03
N GLY A 111 5.17 10.98 -6.47
CA GLY A 111 4.84 12.31 -6.96
C GLY A 111 6.00 13.30 -6.83
N GLU A 112 5.74 14.46 -6.22
CA GLU A 112 6.76 15.50 -6.02
C GLU A 112 7.77 15.12 -4.93
N ALA A 113 7.30 14.47 -3.86
CA ALA A 113 8.14 14.12 -2.71
C ALA A 113 9.28 13.16 -3.03
N PHE A 114 9.17 12.36 -4.09
CA PHE A 114 10.19 11.41 -4.51
C PHE A 114 11.56 12.05 -4.66
N ILE A 115 11.60 13.27 -5.23
CA ILE A 115 12.86 13.95 -5.56
C ILE A 115 13.72 14.07 -4.30
N CYS A 116 13.14 14.57 -3.20
CA CYS A 116 13.87 14.66 -1.94
C CYS A 116 13.99 13.31 -1.22
N LEU A 117 12.89 12.55 -1.12
CA LEU A 117 12.87 11.31 -0.34
C LEU A 117 13.87 10.26 -0.89
N SER A 118 14.15 10.27 -2.19
CA SER A 118 15.13 9.37 -2.81
C SER A 118 16.59 9.72 -2.52
N GLU A 119 16.87 10.95 -2.08
CA GLU A 119 18.21 11.40 -1.66
C GLU A 119 18.45 11.18 -0.16
N GLU A 120 17.40 10.89 0.61
CA GLU A 120 17.46 10.68 2.05
C GLU A 120 17.88 9.25 2.43
N ASP A 121 18.85 9.16 3.33
CA ASP A 121 19.16 7.88 3.99
C ASP A 121 18.13 7.58 5.09
N LEU A 122 17.01 6.97 4.69
CA LEU A 122 15.85 6.71 5.55
C LEU A 122 16.07 5.55 6.54
N GLU A 123 16.95 4.58 6.23
CA GLU A 123 17.14 3.37 7.05
C GLU A 123 17.72 3.66 8.44
N PRO A 124 18.83 4.43 8.57
CA PRO A 124 19.36 4.79 9.87
C PRO A 124 18.39 5.66 10.67
N LYS A 125 17.69 6.59 10.01
CA LYS A 125 16.70 7.47 10.65
C LYS A 125 15.54 6.67 11.22
N PHE A 126 15.01 5.72 10.44
CA PHE A 126 13.98 4.80 10.89
C PHE A 126 14.46 3.96 12.07
N THR A 127 15.65 3.38 11.97
CA THR A 127 16.22 2.53 13.03
C THR A 127 16.39 3.31 14.34
N GLU A 128 16.87 4.56 14.26
CA GLU A 128 17.00 5.44 15.42
C GLU A 128 15.63 5.77 16.06
N CYS A 129 14.65 6.13 15.24
CA CYS A 129 13.29 6.42 15.70
C CYS A 129 12.60 5.18 16.29
N ALA A 130 12.71 4.03 15.63
CA ALA A 130 12.14 2.78 16.12
C ALA A 130 12.77 2.37 17.46
N ASN A 131 14.10 2.44 17.59
CA ASN A 131 14.79 2.08 18.83
C ASN A 131 14.44 3.01 20.01
N SER A 132 14.06 4.25 19.75
CA SER A 132 13.68 5.22 20.78
C SER A 132 12.19 5.17 21.14
N MET A 133 11.33 4.73 20.23
CA MET A 133 9.87 4.78 20.39
C MET A 133 9.20 3.42 20.58
N VAL A 134 9.80 2.33 20.10
CA VAL A 134 9.21 0.97 20.16
C VAL A 134 9.73 0.25 21.41
N PRO A 135 8.85 -0.16 22.34
CA PRO A 135 9.25 -0.99 23.48
C PRO A 135 9.86 -2.32 23.03
N LYS A 136 10.82 -2.86 23.81
CA LYS A 136 11.61 -4.06 23.45
C LYS A 136 10.79 -5.33 23.20
N ASP A 137 9.54 -5.38 23.63
CA ASP A 137 8.64 -6.54 23.51
C ASP A 137 7.37 -6.21 22.70
N SER A 138 7.40 -5.13 21.92
CA SER A 138 6.26 -4.70 21.08
C SER A 138 6.52 -4.96 19.59
N GLU A 139 5.44 -5.17 18.84
CA GLU A 139 5.53 -5.25 17.40
C GLU A 139 5.78 -3.86 16.82
N VAL A 140 6.82 -3.74 16.00
CA VAL A 140 7.20 -2.46 15.34
C VAL A 140 6.04 -1.90 14.51
N LEU A 141 5.22 -2.79 13.93
CA LEU A 141 4.06 -2.45 13.11
C LEU A 141 3.10 -1.48 13.82
N ASP A 142 2.80 -1.74 15.09
CA ASP A 142 1.89 -0.94 15.91
C ASP A 142 2.38 0.50 16.13
N TYR A 143 3.68 0.72 15.92
CA TYR A 143 4.36 1.99 16.16
C TYR A 143 4.81 2.69 14.88
N LEU A 144 4.50 2.16 13.69
CA LEU A 144 4.96 2.77 12.43
C LEU A 144 4.40 4.18 12.22
N LYS A 145 3.12 4.40 12.58
CA LYS A 145 2.48 5.72 12.53
C LYS A 145 3.26 6.76 13.37
N PRO A 146 3.48 6.58 14.69
CA PRO A 146 4.28 7.51 15.47
C PRO A 146 5.76 7.57 15.06
N VAL A 147 6.36 6.46 14.64
CA VAL A 147 7.75 6.44 14.14
C VAL A 147 7.89 7.28 12.86
N SER A 148 6.87 7.31 11.99
CA SER A 148 6.88 8.13 10.76
C SER A 148 7.08 9.62 11.04
N PHE A 149 6.47 10.16 12.10
CA PHE A 149 6.66 11.55 12.51
C PHE A 149 8.11 11.82 12.95
N CYS A 150 8.70 10.89 13.70
CA CYS A 150 10.10 11.00 14.11
C CYS A 150 11.03 10.98 12.88
N VAL A 151 10.81 10.05 11.93
CA VAL A 151 11.60 9.98 10.70
C VAL A 151 11.45 11.27 9.88
N ALA A 152 10.22 11.75 9.69
CA ALA A 152 9.94 12.99 8.98
C ALA A 152 10.61 14.21 9.64
N SER A 153 10.77 14.22 10.96
CA SER A 153 11.49 15.30 11.67
C SER A 153 13.01 15.28 11.45
N LYS A 154 13.57 14.16 10.96
CA LYS A 154 15.01 13.93 10.80
C LYS A 154 15.49 14.02 9.34
N ILE A 155 14.57 14.08 8.38
CA ILE A 155 14.92 14.27 6.95
C ILE A 155 15.05 15.75 6.60
N GLN A 156 15.89 16.06 5.62
CA GLN A 156 16.16 17.42 5.14
C GLN A 156 15.26 17.80 3.95
N CYS A 157 14.03 17.29 3.93
CA CYS A 157 13.03 17.63 2.91
C CYS A 157 12.14 18.80 3.31
N SER A 158 11.38 19.31 2.34
CA SER A 158 10.35 20.32 2.58
C SER A 158 9.28 19.80 3.57
N LYS A 159 8.49 20.71 4.14
CA LYS A 159 7.42 20.29 5.07
C LYS A 159 6.33 19.49 4.35
N GLU A 160 6.13 19.79 3.08
CA GLU A 160 5.20 19.13 2.19
C GLU A 160 5.65 17.69 1.92
N ASP A 161 6.93 17.46 1.62
CA ASP A 161 7.48 16.11 1.41
C ASP A 161 7.50 15.28 2.69
N GLN A 162 7.80 15.91 3.83
CA GLN A 162 7.69 15.30 5.15
C GLN A 162 6.25 14.82 5.43
N LYS A 163 5.26 15.67 5.11
CA LYS A 163 3.84 15.33 5.25
C LYS A 163 3.43 14.20 4.31
N ALA A 164 3.88 14.22 3.05
CA ALA A 164 3.62 13.15 2.09
C ALA A 164 4.12 11.79 2.58
N LEU A 165 5.32 11.73 3.17
CA LEU A 165 5.86 10.52 3.79
C LEU A 165 4.96 10.02 4.94
N ILE A 166 4.57 10.90 5.87
CA ILE A 166 3.72 10.54 7.01
C ILE A 166 2.38 9.99 6.54
N VAL A 167 1.73 10.68 5.59
CA VAL A 167 0.44 10.28 5.02
C VAL A 167 0.54 8.92 4.34
N ALA A 168 1.58 8.69 3.54
CA ALA A 168 1.82 7.42 2.88
C ALA A 168 2.01 6.27 3.88
N VAL A 169 2.79 6.48 4.95
CA VAL A 169 2.99 5.46 6.00
C VAL A 169 1.68 5.17 6.73
N HIS A 170 0.92 6.19 7.10
CA HIS A 170 -0.37 6.01 7.78
C HIS A 170 -1.37 5.24 6.91
N ALA A 171 -1.50 5.62 5.64
CA ALA A 171 -2.37 4.93 4.70
C ALA A 171 -1.92 3.49 4.47
N GLY A 172 -0.61 3.25 4.35
CA GLY A 172 -0.06 1.91 4.22
C GLY A 172 -0.39 1.03 5.43
N VAL A 173 -0.20 1.54 6.65
CA VAL A 173 -0.51 0.79 7.88
C VAL A 173 -1.99 0.44 7.93
N ASP A 174 -2.88 1.38 7.60
CA ASP A 174 -4.33 1.13 7.55
C ASP A 174 -4.68 0.05 6.51
N LEU A 175 -4.06 0.08 5.32
CA LEU A 175 -4.25 -0.96 4.31
C LEU A 175 -3.75 -2.33 4.78
N PHE A 176 -2.61 -2.38 5.47
CA PHE A 176 -2.07 -3.62 6.01
C PHE A 176 -2.96 -4.20 7.12
N GLU A 177 -3.49 -3.37 8.00
CA GLU A 177 -4.45 -3.78 9.03
C GLU A 177 -5.73 -4.36 8.39
N MET A 178 -6.25 -3.71 7.34
CA MET A 178 -7.42 -4.20 6.60
C MET A 178 -7.13 -5.51 5.86
N PHE A 179 -5.92 -5.65 5.29
CA PHE A 179 -5.48 -6.86 4.63
C PHE A 179 -5.33 -8.04 5.60
N SER A 180 -4.69 -7.80 6.74
CA SER A 180 -4.48 -8.82 7.79
C SER A 180 -5.80 -9.36 8.34
N ASN A 181 -6.84 -8.53 8.38
CA ASN A 181 -8.20 -8.90 8.77
C ASN A 181 -9.12 -9.23 7.57
N GLY A 182 -8.54 -9.44 6.37
CA GLY A 182 -9.27 -9.46 5.11
C GLY A 182 -10.46 -10.43 5.09
N LYS A 183 -10.33 -11.62 5.69
CA LYS A 183 -11.43 -12.59 5.78
C LYS A 183 -12.64 -12.03 6.52
N GLU A 184 -12.44 -11.45 7.70
CA GLU A 184 -13.53 -10.88 8.51
C GLU A 184 -14.16 -9.68 7.79
N ILE A 185 -13.35 -8.85 7.13
CA ILE A 185 -13.82 -7.71 6.35
C ILE A 185 -14.70 -8.17 5.17
N LEU A 186 -14.25 -9.19 4.42
CA LEU A 186 -15.05 -9.76 3.33
C LEU A 186 -16.41 -10.27 3.82
N GLU A 187 -16.43 -11.03 4.92
CA GLU A 187 -17.69 -11.52 5.51
C GLU A 187 -18.62 -10.38 5.93
N LYS A 188 -18.09 -9.29 6.49
CA LYS A 188 -18.89 -8.10 6.86
C LYS A 188 -19.46 -7.39 5.63
N ILE A 189 -18.70 -7.30 4.53
CA ILE A 189 -19.18 -6.72 3.28
C ILE A 189 -20.31 -7.60 2.69
N GLU A 190 -20.13 -8.93 2.63
CA GLU A 190 -21.15 -9.86 2.12
C GLU A 190 -22.46 -9.79 2.90
N LYS A 191 -22.37 -9.62 4.23
CA LYS A 191 -23.53 -9.47 5.11
C LYS A 191 -24.15 -8.06 5.09
N ASN A 192 -23.66 -7.15 4.24
CA ASN A 192 -24.02 -5.73 4.21
C ASN A 192 -23.87 -5.01 5.57
N GLN A 193 -22.93 -5.48 6.40
CA GLN A 193 -22.61 -4.89 7.70
C GLN A 193 -21.52 -3.82 7.62
N MET A 194 -20.85 -3.73 6.47
CA MET A 194 -19.79 -2.76 6.20
C MET A 194 -19.84 -2.32 4.74
N LYS A 195 -19.73 -1.01 4.52
CA LYS A 195 -19.37 -0.44 3.22
C LYS A 195 -17.89 -0.13 3.25
N LEU A 196 -17.13 -0.69 2.30
CA LEU A 196 -15.69 -0.45 2.21
C LEU A 196 -15.38 0.42 1.00
N GLU A 197 -14.74 1.56 1.26
CA GLU A 197 -14.33 2.54 0.26
C GLU A 197 -13.08 3.25 0.79
N PHE A 198 -12.08 3.48 -0.07
CA PHE A 198 -10.87 4.18 0.36
C PHE A 198 -11.16 5.68 0.41
N GLN A 199 -10.84 6.31 1.54
CA GLN A 199 -11.16 7.73 1.81
C GLN A 199 -9.87 8.52 2.03
N PRO A 200 -9.30 9.16 0.99
CA PRO A 200 -8.10 10.00 1.11
C PRO A 200 -8.23 11.11 2.15
N GLU A 201 -9.43 11.68 2.29
CA GLU A 201 -9.76 12.76 3.23
C GLU A 201 -9.51 12.38 4.69
N LYS A 202 -9.49 11.09 5.03
CA LYS A 202 -9.13 10.58 6.36
C LYS A 202 -7.74 11.10 6.78
N TYR A 203 -6.84 11.29 5.83
CA TYR A 203 -5.46 11.72 6.10
C TYR A 203 -5.26 13.24 5.97
N ALA A 204 -6.31 14.01 5.65
CA ALA A 204 -6.19 15.46 5.44
C ALA A 204 -5.70 16.22 6.69
N HIS A 205 -6.04 15.74 7.88
CA HIS A 205 -5.58 16.32 9.15
C HIS A 205 -4.06 16.17 9.39
N LEU A 206 -3.40 15.25 8.66
CA LEU A 206 -1.94 15.10 8.69
C LEU A 206 -1.26 16.11 7.76
N LEU A 207 -2.02 16.71 6.84
CA LEU A 207 -1.56 17.72 5.89
C LEU A 207 -1.69 19.15 6.43
N SER A 208 -2.42 19.37 7.53
CA SER A 208 -2.57 20.68 8.19
C SER A 208 -1.39 21.00 9.10
#